data_AF-A0A485JHJ8-F1
#
_entry.id   AF-A0A485JHJ8-F1
#
_cell.length_a   1.000
_cell.length_b   1.000
_cell.length_c   1.000
_cell.angle_alpha   90.00
_cell.angle_beta   90.00
_cell.angle_gamma   90.00
#
_symmetry.space_group_name_H-M   'P 1'
#
loop_
_entity.id
_entity.type
_entity.pdbx_description
1 polymer ?
#
loop_
_entity_poly.entity_id
_entity_poly.type
_entity_poly.pdbx_seq_one_letter_code
_entity_poly.pdbx_strand_id
1 'polypeptide(L)'
;MNINVAELLNGNYILLLFVVLALGLCLGKLRLGSIQLGNSIGVLVVSLLLGQQHFSINTDALNLGFMLFIFCVGVEAGPNFFSIFFAMGKIT
;
A
#
# COMPACT_ATOMS: atom_id res chain seq x y z
N MET A 1 -26.09 18.61 -12.95
CA MET A 1 -24.81 17.92 -13.14
C MET A 1 -24.56 17.05 -11.91
N ASN A 2 -24.87 15.75 -11.97
CA ASN A 2 -24.62 14.82 -10.87
C ASN A 2 -23.30 14.10 -11.15
N ILE A 3 -22.25 14.40 -10.39
CA ILE A 3 -20.95 13.78 -10.59
C ILE A 3 -20.96 12.46 -9.84
N ASN A 4 -21.05 11.36 -10.58
CA ASN A 4 -20.97 10.02 -10.03
C ASN A 4 -19.51 9.73 -9.63
N VAL A 5 -19.23 9.83 -8.33
CA VAL A 5 -17.89 9.57 -7.77
C VAL A 5 -17.40 8.16 -8.12
N ALA A 6 -18.32 7.20 -8.22
CA ALA A 6 -18.02 5.83 -8.63
C ALA A 6 -17.45 5.74 -10.06
N GLU A 7 -17.89 6.62 -10.96
CA GLU A 7 -17.46 6.64 -12.36
C GLU A 7 -16.07 7.28 -12.50
N LEU A 8 -15.78 8.30 -11.69
CA LEU A 8 -14.43 8.89 -11.60
C LEU A 8 -13.39 7.91 -11.05
N LEU A 9 -13.77 7.09 -10.07
CA LEU A 9 -12.91 6.05 -9.50
C LEU A 9 -12.63 4.92 -10.49
N ASN A 10 -13.62 4.51 -11.28
CA ASN A 10 -13.44 3.51 -12.34
C ASN A 10 -12.57 4.05 -13.49
N GLY A 11 -12.73 5.32 -13.86
CA GLY A 11 -11.95 5.93 -14.93
C GLY A 11 -10.47 6.16 -14.58
N ASN A 12 -10.09 6.18 -13.29
CA ASN A 12 -8.74 6.51 -12.84
C ASN A 12 -8.23 5.54 -11.77
N TYR A 13 -7.54 4.49 -12.18
CA TYR A 13 -6.98 3.47 -11.30
C TYR A 13 -5.99 4.02 -10.25
N ILE A 14 -5.27 5.09 -10.56
CA ILE A 14 -4.37 5.77 -9.60
C ILE A 14 -5.16 6.36 -8.43
N LEU A 15 -6.28 7.04 -8.69
CA LEU A 15 -7.11 7.60 -7.64
C LEU A 15 -7.68 6.49 -6.77
N LEU A 16 -8.12 5.39 -7.38
CA LEU A 16 -8.60 4.22 -6.65
C LEU A 16 -7.52 3.61 -5.74
N LEU A 17 -6.28 3.49 -6.23
CA LEU A 17 -5.13 3.03 -5.43
C LEU A 17 -4.90 3.93 -4.20
N PHE A 18 -4.92 5.26 -4.36
CA PHE A 18 -4.78 6.20 -3.25
C PHE A 18 -5.92 6.09 -2.24
N VAL A 19 -7.16 5.91 -2.70
CA VAL A 19 -8.34 5.72 -1.83
C VAL A 19 -8.21 4.41 -1.03
N VAL A 20 -7.83 3.32 -1.68
CA VAL A 20 -7.58 2.02 -1.03
C VAL A 20 -6.51 2.15 0.05
N LEU A 21 -5.38 2.80 -0.24
CA LEU A 21 -4.31 3.03 0.72
C LEU A 21 -4.78 3.94 1.87
N ALA A 22 -5.43 5.06 1.57
CA ALA A 22 -5.90 6.00 2.59
C ALA A 22 -6.90 5.35 3.56
N LEU A 23 -7.92 4.67 3.02
CA LEU A 23 -8.91 3.96 3.83
C LEU A 23 -8.28 2.78 4.58
N GLY A 24 -7.40 2.03 3.91
CA GLY A 24 -6.71 0.87 4.49
C GLY A 24 -5.79 1.24 5.66
N LEU A 25 -5.01 2.32 5.51
CA LEU A 25 -4.16 2.84 6.58
C LEU A 25 -4.98 3.46 7.71
N CYS A 26 -6.12 4.10 7.39
CA CYS A 26 -7.06 4.61 8.40
C CYS A 26 -7.66 3.47 9.22
N LEU A 27 -8.16 2.41 8.55
CA LEU A 27 -8.71 1.22 9.19
C LEU A 27 -7.65 0.41 9.94
N GLY A 28 -6.42 0.32 9.44
CA GLY A 28 -5.32 -0.36 10.14
C GLY A 28 -4.89 0.33 11.44
N LYS A 29 -5.16 1.64 11.56
CA LYS A 29 -4.97 2.40 12.80
C LYS A 29 -6.14 2.27 13.78
N LEU A 30 -7.28 1.73 13.34
CA LEU A 30 -8.43 1.49 14.21
C LEU A 30 -8.05 0.42 15.24
N ARG A 31 -8.17 0.76 16.53
CA ARG A 31 -7.90 -0.17 17.63
C ARG A 31 -9.22 -0.71 18.14
N LEU A 32 -9.43 -2.01 18.03
CA LEU A 32 -10.55 -2.71 18.67
C LEU A 32 -10.05 -3.29 19.99
N GLY A 33 -10.12 -2.47 21.05
CA GLY A 33 -9.65 -2.84 22.39
C GLY A 33 -8.12 -2.88 22.49
N SER A 34 -7.57 -4.02 22.95
CA SER A 34 -6.12 -4.24 23.14
C SER A 34 -5.38 -4.61 21.83
N ILE A 35 -6.13 -4.99 20.78
CA ILE A 35 -5.55 -5.52 19.55
C ILE A 35 -5.60 -4.44 18.46
N GLN A 36 -4.44 -4.15 17.87
CA GLN A 36 -4.31 -3.29 16.70
C GLN A 36 -4.26 -4.19 15.46
N LEU A 37 -5.18 -3.98 14.51
CA LEU A 37 -5.19 -4.77 13.26
C LEU A 37 -3.89 -4.59 12.47
N GLY A 38 -3.25 -3.42 12.58
CA GLY A 38 -2.03 -3.11 11.86
C GLY A 38 -2.31 -2.64 10.43
N ASN A 39 -1.43 -1.77 9.94
CA ASN A 39 -1.59 -1.08 8.67
C ASN A 39 -1.74 -2.04 7.47
N SER A 40 -0.96 -3.13 7.44
CA SER A 40 -0.99 -4.09 6.33
C SER A 40 -2.32 -4.84 6.24
N ILE A 41 -2.87 -5.27 7.37
CA ILE A 41 -4.15 -6.00 7.41
C ILE A 41 -5.30 -5.06 7.03
N GLY A 42 -5.27 -3.81 7.50
CA GLY A 42 -6.26 -2.79 7.12
C GLY A 42 -6.31 -2.53 5.61
N VAL A 43 -5.15 -2.37 4.97
CA VAL A 43 -5.05 -2.20 3.52
C VAL A 43 -5.56 -3.43 2.77
N LEU A 44 -5.25 -4.63 3.26
CA LEU A 44 -5.68 -5.88 2.62
C LEU A 44 -7.20 -6.05 2.65
N VAL A 45 -7.84 -5.78 3.80
CA VAL A 45 -9.30 -5.85 3.98
C VAL A 45 -10.02 -4.84 3.07
N VAL A 46 -9.55 -3.60 3.02
CA VAL A 46 -10.14 -2.56 2.15
C VAL A 46 -9.99 -2.92 0.68
N SER A 47 -8.81 -3.39 0.27
CA SER A 47 -8.56 -3.80 -1.11
C SER A 47 -9.51 -4.93 -1.53
N LEU A 48 -9.74 -5.91 -0.64
CA LEU A 48 -10.66 -7.01 -0.90
C LEU A 48 -12.11 -6.53 -1.01
N LEU A 49 -12.57 -5.66 -0.09
CA LEU A 49 -13.91 -5.08 -0.11
C LEU A 49 -14.20 -4.31 -1.39
N LEU A 50 -13.28 -3.44 -1.81
CA LEU A 50 -13.44 -2.67 -3.05
C LEU A 50 -13.34 -3.57 -4.29
N GLY A 51 -12.53 -4.64 -4.25
CA GLY A 51 -12.46 -5.64 -5.30
C GLY A 51 -13.77 -6.43 -5.47
N GLN A 52 -14.48 -6.74 -4.38
CA GLN A 52 -15.79 -7.40 -4.46
C GLN A 52 -16.88 -6.49 -5.05
N GLN A 53 -16.71 -5.17 -5.03
CA GLN A 53 -17.65 -4.20 -5.62
C GLN A 53 -17.43 -3.98 -7.13
N HIS A 54 -16.73 -4.88 -7.82
CA HIS A 54 -16.44 -4.83 -9.25
C HIS A 54 -15.62 -3.61 -9.71
N PHE A 55 -14.88 -2.96 -8.81
CA PHE A 55 -13.85 -2.01 -9.22
C PHE A 55 -12.70 -2.78 -9.88
N SER A 56 -12.65 -2.74 -11.22
CA SER A 56 -11.63 -3.45 -11.98
C SER A 56 -10.34 -2.64 -11.97
N ILE A 57 -9.35 -3.12 -11.22
CA ILE A 57 -8.00 -2.60 -11.26
C ILE A 57 -7.33 -3.14 -12.52
N ASN A 58 -6.98 -2.25 -13.45
CA ASN A 58 -6.28 -2.61 -14.67
C ASN A 58 -4.84 -3.07 -14.36
N THR A 59 -4.22 -3.84 -15.25
CA THR A 59 -2.87 -4.40 -15.08
C THR A 59 -1.82 -3.34 -14.75
N ASP A 60 -2.01 -2.10 -15.20
CA ASP A 60 -1.12 -0.96 -14.91
C ASP A 60 -1.03 -0.61 -13.43
N ALA A 61 -2.13 -0.73 -12.68
CA ALA A 61 -2.14 -0.46 -11.25
C ALA A 61 -1.42 -1.55 -10.45
N LEU A 62 -1.48 -2.80 -10.91
CA LEU A 62 -0.68 -3.89 -10.33
C LEU A 62 0.82 -3.61 -10.52
N ASN A 63 1.23 -3.18 -11.71
CA ASN A 63 2.61 -2.79 -12.00
C ASN A 63 3.07 -1.64 -11.09
N LEU A 64 2.22 -0.63 -10.89
CA LEU A 64 2.51 0.49 -9.99
C LEU A 64 2.69 0.02 -8.54
N GLY A 65 1.79 -0.83 -8.04
CA GLY A 65 1.88 -1.40 -6.70
C GLY A 65 3.16 -2.22 -6.49
N PHE A 66 3.55 -3.01 -7.49
CA PHE A 66 4.78 -3.78 -7.47
C PHE A 66 6.03 -2.89 -7.52
N MET A 67 6.04 -1.85 -8.35
CA MET A 67 7.12 -0.85 -8.39
C MET A 67 7.30 -0.15 -7.05
N LEU A 68 6.20 0.31 -6.44
CA LEU A 68 6.20 0.93 -5.10
C LEU A 68 6.71 -0.04 -4.03
N PHE A 69 6.30 -1.30 -4.10
CA PHE A 69 6.76 -2.33 -3.18
C PHE A 69 8.28 -2.54 -3.27
N ILE A 70 8.82 -2.76 -4.48
CA ILE A 70 10.28 -2.92 -4.68
C ILE A 70 11.02 -1.66 -4.24
N PHE A 71 10.48 -0.47 -4.54
CA PHE A 71 11.09 0.79 -4.12
C PHE A 71 11.19 0.89 -2.60
N CYS A 72 10.10 0.64 -1.87
CA CYS A 72 10.10 0.65 -0.41
C CYS A 72 11.07 -0.39 0.18
N VAL A 73 11.04 -1.63 -0.31
CA VAL A 73 11.95 -2.69 0.13
C VAL A 73 13.41 -2.32 -0.15
N GLY A 74 13.70 -1.76 -1.32
CA GLY A 74 15.04 -1.31 -1.69
C GLY A 74 15.55 -0.17 -0.80
N VAL A 75 14.69 0.79 -0.47
CA VAL A 75 15.02 1.91 0.43
C VAL A 75 15.24 1.43 1.86
N GLU A 76 14.49 0.44 2.36
CA GLU A 76 14.68 -0.11 3.70
C GLU A 76 15.92 -1.02 3.79
N ALA A 77 16.16 -1.83 2.77
CA ALA A 77 17.32 -2.72 2.70
C ALA A 77 18.63 -1.96 2.48
N GLY A 78 18.62 -0.84 1.74
CA GLY A 78 19.80 -0.02 1.44
C GLY A 78 20.66 0.33 2.67
N PRO A 79 20.16 1.15 3.62
CA PRO A 79 20.94 1.57 4.78
C PRO A 79 21.36 0.40 5.67
N ASN A 80 20.52 -0.64 5.78
CA ASN A 80 20.82 -1.83 6.57
C ASN A 80 21.99 -2.62 5.96
N PHE A 81 21.96 -2.84 4.64
CA PHE A 81 23.04 -3.48 3.89
C PHE A 81 24.37 -2.70 4.00
N PHE A 82 24.35 -1.39 3.81
CA PHE A 82 25.56 -0.56 3.93
C PHE A 82 26.10 -0.53 5.38
N SER A 83 25.23 -0.47 6.39
CA SER A 83 25.67 -0.50 7.80
C SER A 83 26.41 -1.79 8.17
N ILE A 84 25.95 -2.94 7.68
CA ILE A 84 26.59 -4.24 7.90
C ILE A 84 27.92 -4.31 7.14
N PHE A 85 27.97 -3.83 5.90
CA PHE A 85 29.20 -3.77 5.10
C PHE A 85 30.29 -2.94 5.78
N PHE A 86 29.94 -1.75 6.29
CA PHE A 86 30.90 -0.90 7.02
C PHE A 86 31.27 -1.45 8.41
N ALA A 87 30.36 -2.14 9.10
CA ALA A 87 30.64 -2.78 10.38
C ALA A 87 31.61 -3.98 10.22
N MET A 88 31.47 -4.76 9.15
CA MET A 88 32.37 -5.89 8.84
C MET A 88 33.76 -5.45 8.39
N GLY A 89 33.90 -4.25 7.79
CA GLY A 89 35.19 -3.70 7.38
C GLY A 89 36.05 -3.11 8.51
N LYS A 90 35.48 -2.91 9.71
CA LYS A 90 36.17 -2.33 10.88
C LYS A 90 36.67 -3.39 11.88
N ILE A 91 37.12 -4.53 11.35
CA ILE A 91 37.83 -5.57 12.11
C ILE A 91 39.03 -6.01 11.27
N THR A 92 39.93 -5.07 10.95
CA THR A 92 41.34 -5.36 10.63
C THR A 92 42.16 -4.13 10.98
#